data_AF-A0A3M3L321-F1
#
_entry.id   AF-A0A3M3L321-F1
#
_cell.length_a   1.000
_cell.length_b   1.000
_cell.length_c   1.000
_cell.angle_alpha   90.00
_cell.angle_beta   90.00
_cell.angle_gamma   90.00
#
_symmetry.space_group_name_H-M   'P 1'
#
loop_
_entity.id
_entity.type
_entity.pdbx_description
1 polymer ?
#
loop_
_entity_poly.entity_id
_entity_poly.type
_entity_poly.pdbx_seq_one_letter_code
_entity_poly.pdbx_strand_id
1 'polypeptide(L)'
;QRLPKHQTGHNSGVIHAGVYYDPGSLKAVLCKRGAELTKAFCTEHKIPFEICGKMLVASNPRQLASLSNLEARARQNGLNVERLEAKETL
;
A
#
# COMPACT_ATOMS: atom_id res chain seq x y z
N GLN A 1 -3.44 -29.29 -1.15
CA GLN A 1 -4.18 -28.45 -2.12
C GLN A 1 -3.19 -27.95 -3.17
N ARG A 2 -3.50 -27.96 -4.47
CA ARG A 2 -2.58 -27.52 -5.53
C ARG A 2 -2.77 -26.02 -5.75
N LEU A 3 -1.73 -25.22 -5.50
CA LEU A 3 -1.77 -23.77 -5.67
C LEU A 3 -1.81 -23.37 -7.17
N PRO A 4 -2.39 -22.21 -7.51
CA PRO A 4 -2.37 -21.68 -8.87
C PRO A 4 -0.93 -21.50 -9.37
N LYS A 5 -0.61 -22.01 -10.55
CA LYS A 5 0.76 -21.95 -11.11
C LYS A 5 1.10 -20.62 -11.81
N HIS A 6 0.12 -19.75 -11.99
CA HIS A 6 0.28 -18.45 -12.65
C HIS A 6 0.60 -17.33 -11.65
N GLN A 7 0.70 -16.10 -12.13
CA GLN A 7 1.09 -14.92 -11.34
C GLN A 7 0.17 -14.68 -10.12
N THR A 8 -1.12 -15.00 -10.22
CA THR A 8 -2.06 -14.89 -9.09
C THR A 8 -1.67 -15.78 -7.90
N GLY A 9 -0.96 -16.89 -8.12
CA GLY A 9 -0.41 -17.75 -7.07
C GLY A 9 1.02 -17.40 -6.63
N HIS A 10 1.67 -16.45 -7.30
CA HIS A 10 3.08 -16.08 -7.07
C HIS A 10 3.22 -14.56 -6.90
N ASN A 11 2.57 -13.99 -5.89
CA ASN A 11 2.71 -12.58 -5.51
C ASN A 11 2.83 -12.45 -3.98
N SER A 12 3.09 -11.23 -3.50
CA SER A 12 3.30 -10.95 -2.08
C SER A 12 2.03 -10.99 -1.22
N GLY A 13 0.84 -11.15 -1.82
CA GLY A 13 -0.44 -11.10 -1.11
C GLY A 13 -0.81 -9.71 -0.56
N VAL A 14 -0.12 -8.66 -1.00
CA VAL A 14 -0.31 -7.30 -0.46
C VAL A 14 -1.49 -6.60 -1.13
N ILE A 15 -2.45 -6.16 -0.32
CA ILE A 15 -3.46 -5.18 -0.74
C ILE A 15 -2.78 -3.80 -0.74
N HIS A 16 -2.39 -3.32 -1.92
CA HIS A 16 -1.64 -2.08 -2.05
C HIS A 16 -2.50 -0.83 -1.78
N ALA A 17 -1.93 0.14 -1.07
CA ALA A 17 -2.56 1.45 -0.83
C ALA A 17 -2.35 2.46 -1.98
N GLY A 18 -1.41 2.22 -2.89
CA GLY A 18 -1.16 3.12 -4.03
C GLY A 18 -0.21 4.31 -3.78
N VAL A 19 0.62 4.24 -2.72
CA VAL A 19 1.53 5.33 -2.31
C VAL A 19 2.50 5.81 -3.40
N TYR A 20 2.92 4.92 -4.32
CA TYR A 20 3.91 5.24 -5.35
C TYR A 20 3.30 5.74 -6.65
N TYR A 21 1.99 5.65 -6.84
CA TYR A 21 1.38 5.92 -8.13
C TYR A 21 1.17 7.40 -8.35
N ASP A 22 1.42 7.88 -9.57
CA ASP A 22 1.24 9.28 -9.90
C ASP A 22 -0.23 9.70 -9.69
N PRO A 23 -0.48 10.88 -9.11
CA PRO A 23 -1.83 11.36 -8.87
C PRO A 23 -2.67 11.43 -10.15
N GLY A 24 -3.95 11.05 -10.04
CA GLY A 24 -4.88 11.00 -11.17
C GLY A 24 -4.62 9.88 -12.18
N SER A 25 -3.52 9.13 -12.07
CA SER A 25 -3.27 7.98 -12.95
C SER A 25 -4.30 6.87 -12.74
N LEU A 26 -4.54 6.07 -13.79
CA LEU A 26 -5.39 4.88 -13.68
C LEU A 26 -4.89 3.92 -12.60
N LYS A 27 -3.56 3.81 -12.40
CA LYS A 27 -3.01 2.99 -11.31
C LYS A 27 -3.42 3.52 -9.93
N ALA A 28 -3.38 4.83 -9.69
CA ALA A 28 -3.82 5.41 -8.43
C ALA A 28 -5.33 5.18 -8.20
N VAL A 29 -6.15 5.48 -9.20
CA VAL A 29 -7.61 5.35 -9.12
C VAL A 29 -8.03 3.90 -8.92
N LEU A 30 -7.52 2.98 -9.75
CA LEU A 30 -7.90 1.58 -9.70
C LEU A 30 -7.30 0.86 -8.48
N CYS A 31 -6.12 1.27 -7.98
CA CYS A 31 -5.56 0.68 -6.77
C CYS A 31 -6.40 1.00 -5.55
N LYS A 32 -6.84 2.26 -5.39
CA LYS A 32 -7.68 2.66 -4.25
C LYS A 32 -9.02 1.92 -4.28
N ARG A 33 -9.72 1.96 -5.42
CA ARG A 33 -10.99 1.24 -5.61
C ARG A 33 -10.82 -0.27 -5.45
N GLY A 34 -9.75 -0.83 -6.01
CA GLY A 34 -9.43 -2.25 -5.93
C GLY A 34 -9.18 -2.69 -4.50
N ALA A 35 -8.43 -1.93 -3.70
CA ALA A 35 -8.18 -2.25 -2.30
C ALA A 35 -9.47 -2.30 -1.47
N GLU A 36 -10.41 -1.38 -1.70
CA GLU A 36 -11.72 -1.38 -1.03
C GLU A 36 -12.54 -2.61 -1.41
N LEU A 37 -12.64 -2.91 -2.72
CA LEU A 37 -13.38 -4.06 -3.24
C LEU A 37 -12.77 -5.40 -2.79
N THR A 38 -11.44 -5.52 -2.76
CA THR A 38 -10.76 -6.74 -2.31
C THR A 38 -11.03 -7.00 -0.83
N LYS A 39 -10.97 -5.98 0.03
CA LYS A 39 -11.32 -6.14 1.45
C LYS A 39 -12.77 -6.57 1.62
N ALA A 40 -13.70 -5.92 0.92
CA ALA A 40 -15.12 -6.28 0.95
C ALA A 40 -15.35 -7.73 0.51
N PHE A 41 -14.74 -8.15 -0.60
CA PHE A 41 -14.80 -9.52 -1.11
C PHE A 41 -14.24 -10.53 -0.11
N CYS A 42 -13.08 -10.24 0.50
CA CYS A 42 -12.50 -11.13 1.50
C CYS A 42 -13.38 -11.24 2.74
N THR A 43 -13.98 -10.13 3.21
CA THR A 43 -14.94 -10.15 4.32
C THR A 43 -16.19 -10.98 3.98
N GLU A 44 -16.80 -10.76 2.81
CA GLU A 44 -18.01 -11.46 2.36
C GLU A 44 -17.79 -12.98 2.27
N HIS A 45 -16.66 -13.38 1.69
CA HIS A 45 -16.33 -14.79 1.45
C HIS A 45 -15.53 -15.46 2.59
N LYS A 46 -15.33 -14.76 3.71
CA LYS A 46 -14.56 -15.26 4.87
C LYS A 46 -13.13 -15.70 4.48
N ILE A 47 -12.50 -14.96 3.58
CA ILE A 47 -11.11 -15.15 3.19
C ILE A 47 -10.24 -14.37 4.19
N PRO A 48 -9.26 -15.01 4.87
CA PRO A 48 -8.40 -14.31 5.81
C PRO A 48 -7.59 -13.19 5.15
N PHE A 49 -7.59 -12.02 5.77
CA PHE A 49 -6.72 -10.90 5.44
C PHE A 49 -6.47 -10.06 6.70
N GLU A 50 -5.43 -9.22 6.67
CA GLU A 50 -5.06 -8.35 7.79
C GLU A 50 -4.87 -6.90 7.30
N ILE A 51 -5.29 -5.94 8.12
CA ILE A 51 -4.99 -4.52 7.92
C ILE A 51 -3.87 -4.13 8.89
N CYS A 52 -2.64 -4.48 8.53
CA CYS A 52 -1.45 -4.25 9.37
C CYS A 52 -0.73 -2.92 9.10
N GLY A 53 -1.21 -2.14 8.13
CA GLY A 53 -0.57 -0.89 7.72
C GLY A 53 0.70 -1.10 6.87
N LYS A 54 1.38 -0.01 6.54
CA LYS A 54 2.65 -0.03 5.81
C LYS A 54 3.54 1.11 6.29
N MET A 55 4.76 0.76 6.69
CA MET A 55 5.81 1.72 7.03
C MET A 55 6.80 1.85 5.86
N LEU A 56 7.11 3.08 5.48
CA LEU A 56 8.16 3.39 4.51
C LEU A 56 9.34 3.98 5.27
N VAL A 57 10.49 3.29 5.22
CA VAL A 57 11.69 3.67 5.98
C VAL A 57 12.74 4.22 5.03
N ALA A 58 13.35 5.35 5.41
CA ALA A 58 14.55 5.85 4.77
C ALA A 58 15.78 5.38 5.54
N SER A 59 16.70 4.68 4.87
CA SER A 59 17.96 4.20 5.45
C SER A 59 19.16 5.10 5.15
N ASN A 60 18.96 6.20 4.40
CA ASN A 60 19.99 7.18 4.09
C ASN A 60 19.40 8.56 3.75
N PRO A 61 20.21 9.63 3.75
CA PRO A 61 19.74 11.00 3.51
C PRO A 61 19.03 11.19 2.16
N ARG A 62 19.45 10.49 1.11
CA ARG A 62 18.79 10.56 -0.21
C ARG A 62 17.38 10.00 -0.16
N GLN A 63 17.17 8.89 0.54
CA GLN A 63 15.83 8.31 0.73
C GLN A 63 14.96 9.18 1.63
N LEU A 64 15.54 9.86 2.63
CA LEU A 64 14.79 10.78 3.49
C LEU A 64 14.19 11.94 2.68
N ALA A 65 14.97 12.51 1.75
CA ALA A 65 14.46 13.52 0.82
C ALA A 65 13.32 12.96 -0.07
N SER A 66 13.44 11.72 -0.55
CA SER A 66 12.40 11.06 -1.34
C SER A 66 11.12 10.77 -0.55
N LEU A 67 11.20 10.54 0.78
CA LEU A 67 10.02 10.31 1.61
C LEU A 67 9.08 11.52 1.61
N SER A 68 9.61 12.75 1.63
CA SER A 68 8.78 13.96 1.57
C SER A 68 7.95 14.03 0.28
N ASN A 69 8.53 13.63 -0.85
CA ASN A 69 7.81 13.55 -2.12
C ASN A 69 6.74 12.45 -2.12
N LEU A 70 7.04 11.30 -1.50
CA LEU A 70 6.08 10.21 -1.35
C LEU A 70 4.93 10.58 -0.42
N GLU A 71 5.20 11.32 0.65
CA GLU A 71 4.19 11.84 1.56
C GLU A 71 3.22 12.78 0.82
N ALA A 72 3.75 13.76 0.09
CA ALA A 72 2.93 14.68 -0.71
C ALA A 72 2.05 13.93 -1.73
N ARG A 73 2.63 12.96 -2.43
CA ARG A 73 1.91 12.09 -3.37
C ARG A 73 0.82 11.26 -2.69
N ALA A 74 1.11 10.69 -1.53
CA ALA A 74 0.16 9.91 -0.76
C ALA A 74 -1.07 10.76 -0.37
N ARG A 75 -0.82 11.99 0.12
CA ARG A 75 -1.88 12.94 0.45
C ARG A 75 -2.73 13.31 -0.76
N GLN A 76 -2.10 13.56 -1.91
CA GLN A 76 -2.80 13.84 -3.17
C GLN A 76 -3.66 12.66 -3.66
N ASN A 77 -3.22 11.43 -3.39
CA ASN A 77 -4.00 10.21 -3.65
C ASN A 77 -5.09 9.94 -2.57
N GLY A 78 -5.21 10.83 -1.57
CA GLY A 78 -6.18 10.71 -0.48
C GLY A 78 -5.88 9.54 0.46
N LEU A 79 -4.60 9.22 0.66
CA LEU A 79 -4.15 8.23 1.64
C LEU A 79 -3.91 8.91 2.99
N ASN A 80 -4.31 8.23 4.07
CA ASN A 80 -3.96 8.66 5.42
C ASN A 80 -2.51 8.26 5.71
N VAL A 81 -1.64 9.25 5.93
CA VAL A 81 -0.21 9.05 6.21
C VAL A 81 0.24 9.92 7.36
N GLU A 82 1.11 9.36 8.18
CA GLU A 82 1.74 9.99 9.32
C GLU A 82 3.26 9.93 9.15
N ARG A 83 3.93 11.02 9.52
CA ARG A 83 5.38 11.12 9.53
C ARG A 83 5.87 10.68 10.90
N LEU A 84 6.80 9.72 10.92
CA LEU A 84 7.46 9.25 12.12
C LEU A 84 8.95 9.56 12.05
N GLU A 85 9.51 10.01 13.16
CA GLU A 85 10.94 10.14 13.39
C GLU A 85 11.53 8.83 13.90
N ALA A 86 12.83 8.61 13.69
CA ALA A 86 13.50 7.35 14.04
C ALA A 86 13.43 7.00 15.55
N LYS A 87 13.17 7.98 16.40
CA LYS A 87 13.00 7.81 17.86
C LYS A 87 11.57 7.43 18.27
N GLU A 88 10.62 7.46 17.34
CA GLU A 88 9.20 7.19 17.55
C GLU A 88 8.80 5.78 17.10
N THR A 89 9.75 5.02 16.53
CA THR A 89 9.58 3.58 16.27
C THR A 89 9.74 2.80 17.58
N LEU A 90 8.69 2.05 17.94
CA LEU A 90 8.63 1.13 19.09
C LEU A 90 9.78 0.10 19.08
#